data_AF-A0A0A9DFK0-F1
#
_entry.id   AF-A0A0A9DFK0-F1
#
_cell.length_a   1.000
_cell.length_b   1.000
_cell.length_c   1.000
_cell.angle_alpha   90.00
_cell.angle_beta   90.00
_cell.angle_gamma   90.00
#
_symmetry.space_group_name_H-M   'P 1'
#
loop_
_entity.id
_entity.type
_entity.pdbx_description
1 polymer ?
#
loop_
_entity_poly.entity_id
_entity_poly.type
_entity_poly.pdbx_seq_one_letter_code
_entity_poly.pdbx_strand_id
1 'polypeptide(L)'
;MDCDKRVPSFALAKKGVLYTRTRPGGVGEDRGITAWDLSSGKVSSRIEGAHATRVKGVVIFDNRNDGSELSNLIASASSDGVIRIWDVRAIGNAKPTPLAEANTKARLTCLAGTSLK
;
A
#
# COMPACT_ATOMS: atom_id res chain seq x y z
N MET A 1 5.96 -16.45 11.91
CA MET A 1 6.00 -15.05 11.42
C MET A 1 6.40 -14.20 12.59
N ASP A 2 7.71 -14.07 12.84
CA ASP A 2 8.20 -13.26 13.95
C ASP A 2 8.24 -11.80 13.49
N CYS A 3 7.27 -11.02 13.96
CA CYS A 3 7.19 -9.59 13.68
C CYS A 3 7.04 -8.86 15.01
N ASP A 4 8.15 -8.72 15.73
CA ASP A 4 8.27 -7.95 16.98
C ASP A 4 8.09 -6.42 16.76
N LYS A 5 7.37 -6.01 15.70
CA LYS A 5 7.40 -4.64 15.17
C LYS A 5 6.03 -4.22 14.64
N ARG A 6 5.62 -3.00 15.02
CA ARG A 6 4.28 -2.44 14.81
C ARG A 6 3.90 -2.36 13.32
N VAL A 7 2.87 -3.11 12.92
CA VAL A 7 2.16 -2.93 11.65
C VAL A 7 1.06 -1.89 11.88
N PRO A 8 1.19 -0.65 11.38
CA PRO A 8 0.19 0.40 11.65
C PRO A 8 -1.10 0.22 10.83
N SER A 9 -1.03 -0.54 9.73
CA SER A 9 -2.17 -0.75 8.83
C SER A 9 -1.96 -1.99 7.99
N PHE A 10 -3.05 -2.69 7.71
CA PHE A 10 -3.12 -3.75 6.73
C PHE A 10 -4.40 -3.59 5.89
N ALA A 11 -4.36 -4.04 4.64
CA ALA A 11 -5.55 -4.10 3.79
C ALA A 11 -5.56 -5.44 3.06
N LEU A 12 -6.75 -6.05 2.94
CA LEU A 12 -6.96 -7.37 2.35
C LEU A 12 -7.47 -7.26 0.91
N ALA A 13 -6.84 -7.96 -0.04
CA ALA A 13 -7.32 -8.12 -1.41
C ALA A 13 -7.89 -9.52 -1.67
N LYS A 14 -8.85 -9.61 -2.60
CA LYS A 14 -9.64 -10.81 -2.94
C LYS A 14 -8.84 -12.02 -3.44
N LYS A 15 -7.62 -11.82 -3.96
CA LYS A 15 -6.70 -12.90 -4.40
C LYS A 15 -5.77 -13.39 -3.28
N GLY A 16 -6.15 -13.17 -2.03
CA GLY A 16 -5.30 -13.46 -0.89
C GLY A 16 -4.06 -12.54 -0.88
N VAL A 17 -4.14 -11.32 -1.40
CA VAL A 17 -2.99 -10.40 -1.33
C VAL A 17 -3.16 -9.46 -0.14
N LEU A 18 -2.27 -9.54 0.83
CA LEU A 18 -2.24 -8.67 2.02
C LEU A 18 -1.23 -7.56 1.80
N TYR A 19 -1.68 -6.30 1.89
CA TYR A 19 -0.76 -5.16 1.87
C TYR A 19 -0.39 -4.77 3.29
N THR A 20 0.89 -4.88 3.61
CA THR A 20 1.46 -4.48 4.89
C THR A 20 2.56 -3.45 4.68
N ARG A 21 2.92 -2.76 5.75
CA ARG A 21 4.07 -1.85 5.80
C ARG A 21 5.26 -2.64 6.33
N THR A 22 6.36 -2.73 5.57
CA THR A 22 7.49 -3.62 5.91
C THR A 22 8.80 -2.86 6.13
N ARG A 23 9.62 -3.36 7.06
CA ARG A 23 11.08 -3.26 6.99
C ARG A 23 11.78 -4.55 7.47
N PRO A 24 12.72 -5.09 6.69
CA PRO A 24 13.88 -5.82 7.20
C PRO A 24 15.14 -4.94 7.02
N GLY A 25 15.85 -4.64 8.12
CA GLY A 25 17.27 -4.23 8.06
C GLY A 25 17.67 -2.76 8.24
N GLY A 26 16.86 -1.85 8.80
CA GLY A 26 17.37 -0.50 9.10
C GLY A 26 16.56 0.27 10.13
N VAL A 27 17.21 1.15 10.89
CA VAL A 27 16.61 2.16 11.77
C VAL A 27 16.19 3.36 10.90
N GLY A 28 15.00 3.93 11.07
CA GLY A 28 14.49 5.05 10.24
C GLY A 28 13.21 4.75 9.44
N GLU A 29 12.09 5.33 9.90
CA GLU A 29 10.73 5.34 9.36
C GLU A 29 10.32 4.34 8.25
N ASP A 30 9.28 3.53 8.49
CA ASP A 30 8.79 2.58 7.48
C ASP A 30 8.11 3.32 6.31
N ARG A 31 8.82 3.45 5.20
CA ARG A 31 8.42 4.30 4.08
C ARG A 31 7.85 3.53 2.89
N GLY A 32 7.81 2.21 3.01
CA GLY A 32 7.42 1.30 1.93
C GLY A 32 6.09 0.59 2.16
N ILE A 33 5.64 -0.05 1.09
CA ILE A 33 4.42 -0.88 1.02
C ILE A 33 4.84 -2.26 0.51
N THR A 34 4.26 -3.32 1.05
CA THR A 34 4.57 -4.69 0.67
C THR A 34 3.29 -5.47 0.49
N ALA A 35 3.16 -6.12 -0.65
CA ALA A 35 2.10 -7.04 -0.98
C ALA A 35 2.58 -8.47 -0.70
N TRP A 36 1.76 -9.25 -0.01
CA TRP A 36 2.01 -10.65 0.30
C TRP A 36 0.93 -11.49 -0.33
N ASP A 37 1.32 -12.49 -1.11
CA ASP A 37 0.39 -13.54 -1.53
C ASP A 37 0.22 -14.55 -0.40
N LEU A 38 -0.98 -14.62 0.16
CA LEU A 38 -1.38 -15.50 1.24
C LEU A 38 -1.50 -16.95 0.79
N SER A 39 -1.68 -17.23 -0.51
CA SER A 39 -1.74 -18.60 -1.02
C SER A 39 -0.36 -19.25 -1.04
N SER A 40 0.68 -18.48 -1.42
CA SER A 40 2.07 -18.94 -1.44
C SER A 40 2.86 -18.58 -0.18
N GLY A 41 2.34 -17.69 0.66
CA GLY A 41 3.02 -17.13 1.83
C GLY A 41 4.21 -16.23 1.48
N LYS A 42 4.35 -15.83 0.21
CA LYS A 42 5.51 -15.08 -0.29
C LYS A 42 5.17 -13.61 -0.53
N VAL A 43 6.19 -12.76 -0.48
CA VAL A 43 6.08 -11.36 -0.95
C VAL A 43 5.82 -11.39 -2.45
N SER A 44 4.70 -10.83 -2.90
CA SER A 44 4.36 -10.71 -4.31
C SER A 44 4.96 -9.45 -4.92
N SER A 45 4.89 -8.33 -4.20
CA SER A 45 5.39 -7.03 -4.68
C SER A 45 5.86 -6.15 -3.52
N ARG A 46 6.82 -5.26 -3.77
CA ARG A 46 7.29 -4.30 -2.78
C ARG A 46 7.58 -2.94 -3.43
N ILE A 47 7.03 -1.88 -2.83
CA ILE A 47 7.34 -0.49 -3.17
C ILE A 47 8.26 0.04 -2.08
N GLU A 48 9.55 0.12 -2.38
CA GLU A 48 10.51 0.78 -1.50
C GLU A 48 10.45 2.29 -1.68
N GLY A 49 10.49 3.04 -0.58
CA GLY A 49 10.42 4.50 -0.64
C GLY A 49 9.12 5.04 -1.23
N ALA A 50 7.99 4.31 -1.07
CA ALA A 50 6.66 4.76 -1.50
C ALA A 50 6.33 6.19 -1.02
N HIS A 51 6.84 6.55 0.16
CA HIS A 51 6.69 7.90 0.72
C HIS A 51 8.00 8.43 1.30
N ALA A 52 8.12 9.76 1.41
CA ALA A 52 9.29 10.40 2.00
C ALA A 52 9.38 10.16 3.51
N THR A 53 8.23 9.93 4.15
CA THR A 53 8.09 9.66 5.59
C THR A 53 7.13 8.49 5.86
N ARG A 54 6.88 8.21 7.14
CA ARG A 54 6.01 7.14 7.63
C ARG A 54 4.62 7.04 6.96
N VAL A 55 4.38 5.93 6.28
CA VAL A 55 3.04 5.50 5.82
C VAL A 55 2.12 5.21 7.02
N LYS A 56 0.89 5.73 6.97
CA LYS A 56 -0.11 5.69 8.04
C LYS A 56 -1.30 4.82 7.73
N GLY A 57 -1.59 4.58 6.46
CA GLY A 57 -2.67 3.70 6.05
C GLY A 57 -2.53 3.31 4.58
N VAL A 58 -3.10 2.15 4.26
CA VAL A 58 -3.23 1.63 2.90
C VAL A 58 -4.69 1.20 2.72
N VAL A 59 -5.26 1.51 1.57
CA VAL A 59 -6.61 1.11 1.16
C VAL A 59 -6.50 0.41 -0.19
N ILE A 60 -7.28 -0.65 -0.38
CA ILE A 60 -7.34 -1.37 -1.65
C ILE A 60 -8.70 -1.07 -2.27
N PHE A 61 -8.68 -0.70 -3.55
CA PHE A 61 -9.90 -0.55 -4.32
C PHE A 61 -10.20 -1.89 -4.99
N ASP A 62 -11.13 -2.64 -4.41
CA ASP A 62 -11.68 -3.86 -5.01
C ASP A 62 -13.08 -3.52 -5.54
N ASN A 63 -13.21 -3.29 -6.85
CA ASN A 63 -14.52 -3.18 -7.47
C ASN A 63 -15.12 -4.58 -7.53
N ARG A 64 -15.95 -4.87 -6.53
CA ARG A 64 -16.46 -6.22 -6.25
C ARG A 64 -17.46 -6.73 -7.29
N ASN A 65 -17.91 -5.91 -8.25
CA ASN A 65 -19.16 -6.18 -8.98
C ASN A 65 -19.13 -6.16 -10.52
N ASP A 66 -18.09 -5.69 -11.22
CA ASP A 66 -18.19 -5.50 -12.69
C ASP A 66 -17.07 -6.15 -13.54
N GLY A 67 -16.09 -6.83 -12.93
CA GLY A 67 -14.94 -7.35 -13.69
C GLY A 67 -13.97 -6.27 -14.19
N SER A 68 -14.05 -5.05 -13.68
CA SER A 68 -13.27 -3.89 -14.12
C SER A 68 -11.83 -3.89 -13.61
N GLU A 69 -10.98 -3.33 -14.46
CA GLU A 69 -9.54 -3.15 -14.34
C GLU A 69 -9.10 -2.34 -13.12
N LEU A 70 -10.02 -1.68 -12.42
CA LEU A 70 -9.78 -0.94 -11.16
C LEU A 70 -9.46 -1.85 -9.96
N SER A 71 -9.66 -3.17 -10.09
CA SER A 71 -9.45 -4.20 -9.06
C SER A 71 -8.00 -4.37 -8.55
N ASN A 72 -7.08 -3.50 -8.97
CA ASN A 72 -5.65 -3.60 -8.64
C ASN A 72 -5.06 -2.25 -8.18
N LEU A 73 -5.92 -1.28 -7.88
CA LEU A 73 -5.49 0.00 -7.34
C LEU A 73 -5.34 -0.07 -5.82
N ILE A 74 -4.30 0.56 -5.33
CA ILE A 74 -4.10 0.79 -3.89
C ILE A 74 -3.88 2.28 -3.64
N ALA A 75 -4.44 2.79 -2.55
CA ALA A 75 -4.12 4.11 -2.01
C ALA A 75 -3.20 3.95 -0.80
N SER A 76 -2.23 4.84 -0.67
CA SER A 76 -1.42 4.99 0.54
C SER A 76 -1.37 6.43 1.00
N ALA A 77 -1.40 6.63 2.31
CA ALA A 77 -1.30 7.94 2.94
C ALA A 77 -0.12 7.97 3.90
N SER A 78 0.59 9.10 3.97
CA SER A 78 1.76 9.24 4.81
C SER A 78 1.81 10.57 5.57
N SER A 79 2.62 10.59 6.63
CA SER A 79 2.98 11.81 7.34
C SER A 79 3.73 12.85 6.48
N ASP A 80 4.10 12.51 5.23
CA ASP A 80 4.66 13.46 4.25
C ASP A 80 3.58 14.39 3.68
N GLY A 81 2.32 14.17 4.04
CA GLY A 81 1.18 14.96 3.58
C GLY A 81 0.72 14.61 2.17
N VAL A 82 1.18 13.48 1.63
CA VAL A 82 0.81 13.00 0.30
C VAL A 82 -0.02 11.73 0.41
N ILE A 83 -1.08 11.67 -0.40
CA ILE A 83 -1.80 10.45 -0.73
C ILE A 83 -1.35 10.02 -2.12
N ARG A 84 -0.94 8.76 -2.27
CA ARG A 84 -0.52 8.18 -3.55
C ARG A 84 -1.44 7.04 -3.96
N ILE A 85 -1.76 6.96 -5.24
CA ILE A 85 -2.48 5.85 -5.86
C ILE A 85 -1.49 5.04 -6.69
N TRP A 86 -1.51 3.72 -6.52
CA TRP A 86 -0.62 2.81 -7.24
C TRP A 86 -1.45 1.76 -7.96
N ASP A 87 -0.99 1.38 -9.16
CA ASP A 87 -1.43 0.15 -9.82
C ASP A 87 -0.45 -0.96 -9.50
N VAL A 88 -0.97 -2.01 -8.87
CA VAL A 88 -0.19 -3.16 -8.43
C VAL A 88 0.42 -3.92 -9.61
N ARG A 89 -0.25 -3.92 -10.77
CA ARG A 89 0.25 -4.59 -11.99
C ARG A 89 1.51 -3.90 -12.51
N ALA A 90 1.64 -2.60 -12.29
CA ALA A 90 2.79 -1.81 -12.73
C ALA A 90 4.03 -1.97 -11.83
N ILE A 91 3.85 -2.41 -10.57
CA ILE A 91 4.96 -2.51 -9.59
C ILE A 91 6.03 -3.52 -10.02
N GLY A 92 5.69 -4.54 -10.82
CA GLY A 92 6.62 -5.59 -11.24
C GLY A 92 7.55 -5.23 -12.42
N ASN A 93 7.25 -4.16 -13.17
CA ASN A 93 7.89 -3.91 -14.48
C ASN A 93 8.90 -2.75 -14.49
N ALA A 94 8.88 -1.85 -13.51
CA ALA A 94 9.78 -0.69 -13.44
C ALA A 94 9.86 -0.12 -12.01
N LYS A 95 10.67 0.94 -11.81
CA LYS A 95 10.62 1.74 -10.57
C LYS A 95 9.16 2.13 -10.30
N PRO A 96 8.61 1.84 -9.10
CA PRO A 96 7.21 2.07 -8.82
C PRO A 96 6.92 3.57 -8.85
N THR A 97 6.14 4.00 -9.83
CA THR A 97 5.61 5.36 -9.95
C THR A 97 4.13 5.36 -9.58
N PRO A 98 3.67 6.30 -8.75
CA PRO A 98 2.26 6.41 -8.46
C PRO A 98 1.51 6.89 -9.70
N LEU A 99 0.31 6.36 -9.91
CA LEU A 99 -0.61 6.81 -10.97
C LEU A 99 -1.16 8.21 -10.68
N ALA A 100 -1.32 8.54 -9.41
CA ALA A 100 -1.79 9.84 -8.97
C ALA A 100 -1.21 10.18 -7.60
N GLU A 101 -1.00 11.47 -7.36
CA GLU A 101 -0.62 12.02 -6.06
C GLU A 101 -1.52 13.19 -5.69
N ALA A 102 -1.89 13.28 -4.42
CA ALA A 102 -2.60 14.42 -3.85
C ALA A 102 -1.87 14.92 -2.60
N ASN A 103 -1.41 16.18 -2.63
CA ASN A 103 -0.79 16.82 -1.48
C ASN A 103 -1.87 17.55 -0.65
N THR A 104 -2.03 17.15 0.60
CA THR A 104 -3.04 17.68 1.51
C THR A 104 -2.57 18.92 2.28
N LYS A 105 -1.29 19.31 2.14
CA LYS A 105 -0.60 20.35 2.93
C LYS A 105 -0.69 20.13 4.45
N ALA A 106 -1.02 18.91 4.88
CA ALA A 106 -1.21 18.54 6.27
C ALA A 106 -0.64 17.16 6.55
N ARG A 107 -0.18 16.93 7.78
CA ARG A 107 0.32 15.62 8.20
C ARG A 107 -0.84 14.63 8.29
N LEU A 108 -0.81 13.57 7.49
CA LEU A 108 -1.81 12.51 7.59
C LEU A 108 -1.51 11.62 8.80
N THR A 109 -2.57 11.20 9.49
CA THR A 109 -2.50 10.41 10.73
C THR A 109 -3.15 9.03 10.56
N CYS A 110 -4.15 8.91 9.70
CA CYS A 110 -4.82 7.68 9.31
C CYS A 110 -5.34 7.80 7.86
N LEU A 111 -5.73 6.67 7.28
CA LEU A 111 -6.45 6.59 6.02
C LEU A 111 -7.49 5.48 6.13
N ALA A 112 -8.72 5.81 5.78
CA ALA A 112 -9.81 4.86 5.61
C ALA A 112 -10.47 5.15 4.27
N GLY A 113 -10.92 4.11 3.58
CA GLY A 113 -11.56 4.26 2.29
C GLY A 113 -12.24 2.96 1.90
N THR A 114 -13.25 3.09 1.04
CA THR A 114 -13.96 1.98 0.41
C THR A 114 -14.17 2.34 -1.05
N SER A 115 -14.26 1.34 -1.90
CA SER A 115 -14.84 1.56 -3.23
C SER A 115 -16.31 1.93 -3.05
N LEU A 116 -16.76 3.00 -3.71
CA LEU A 116 -18.18 3.25 -3.90
C LEU A 116 -18.73 2.20 -4.88
N LYS A 117 -19.97 1.78 -4.66
CA LYS A 117 -20.71 0.85 -5.54
C LYS A 117 -21.31 1.60 -6.71
#